data_AF-R1CKN0-F1
#
_entry.id   AF-R1CKN0-F1
#
_cell.length_a   1.000
_cell.length_b   1.000
_cell.length_c   1.000
_cell.angle_alpha   90.00
_cell.angle_beta   90.00
_cell.angle_gamma   90.00
#
_symmetry.space_group_name_H-M   'P 1'
#
loop_
_entity.id
_entity.type
_entity.pdbx_description
1 polymer ?
#
loop_
_entity_poly.entity_id
_entity_poly.type
_entity_poly.pdbx_seq_one_letter_code
_entity_poly.pdbx_strand_id
1 'polypeptide(L)' 'MTRSGVFRIIKKYAKLAGVEVHPHILRHQFCHDLLTLGESISTVAELAGHSDINTTYRYTLATEKEKREAVEKLTK' A
#
# COMPACT_ATOMS: atom_id res chain seq x y z
N MET A 1 -19.47 11.78 -7.17
CA MET A 1 -18.17 11.84 -7.89
C MET A 1 -17.94 10.51 -8.58
N THR A 2 -17.58 10.49 -9.87
CA THR A 2 -17.38 9.22 -10.62
C THR A 2 -15.93 8.74 -10.50
N ARG A 3 -15.68 7.44 -10.72
CA ARG A 3 -14.32 6.86 -10.82
C ARG A 3 -13.43 7.65 -11.79
N SER A 4 -13.99 8.02 -12.93
CA SER A 4 -13.31 8.82 -13.95
C SER A 4 -13.01 10.26 -13.50
N GLY A 5 -13.86 10.83 -12.63
CA GLY A 5 -13.63 12.14 -12.01
C GLY A 5 -12.42 12.13 -11.09
N VAL A 6 -12.34 11.15 -10.17
CA VAL A 6 -11.18 10.97 -9.28
C VAL A 6 -9.89 10.78 -10.07
N PHE A 7 -9.92 9.93 -11.09
CA PHE A 7 -8.77 9.69 -11.95
C PHE A 7 -8.28 10.97 -12.64
N ARG A 8 -9.21 11.80 -13.14
CA ARG A 8 -8.88 13.07 -13.80
C ARG A 8 -8.25 14.07 -12.84
N ILE A 9 -8.76 14.17 -11.61
CA ILE A 9 -8.22 15.03 -10.56
C ILE A 9 -6.79 14.60 -10.20
N ILE A 10 -6.59 13.32 -9.92
CA ILE A 10 -5.26 12.80 -9.58
C ILE A 10 -4.28 13.00 -10.74
N LYS A 11 -4.69 12.70 -11.98
CA LYS A 11 -3.85 12.91 -13.17
C LYS A 11 -3.46 14.39 -13.36
N LYS A 12 -4.37 15.33 -13.06
CA LYS A 12 -4.08 16.76 -13.10
C LYS A 12 -2.96 17.13 -12.12
N TYR A 13 -3.06 16.71 -10.86
CA TYR A 13 -2.06 17.03 -9.84
C TYR A 13 -0.75 16.27 -10.03
N ALA A 14 -0.80 15.01 -10.46
CA ALA A 14 0.37 14.22 -10.83
C ALA A 14 1.22 14.93 -11.89
N LYS A 15 0.57 15.48 -12.93
CA LYS A 15 1.24 16.28 -13.98
C LYS A 15 1.88 17.55 -13.42
N LEU A 16 1.20 18.26 -12.52
CA LEU A 16 1.72 19.48 -11.90
C LEU A 16 2.92 19.20 -10.99
N ALA A 17 2.92 18.07 -10.29
CA ALA A 17 4.01 17.64 -9.42
C ALA A 17 5.15 16.94 -10.17
N GLY A 18 5.01 16.68 -11.48
CA GLY A 18 6.03 15.97 -12.27
C GLY A 18 6.21 14.49 -11.90
N VAL A 19 5.18 13.86 -11.34
CA VAL A 19 5.21 12.45 -10.91
C VAL A 19 4.22 11.61 -11.71
N GLU A 20 4.56 10.35 -11.97
CA GLU A 20 3.68 9.41 -12.65
C GLU A 20 2.90 8.57 -11.62
N VAL A 21 1.73 9.06 -11.21
CA VAL A 21 0.85 8.36 -10.25
C VAL A 21 -0.59 8.31 -10.72
N HIS A 22 -1.31 7.30 -10.25
CA HIS A 22 -2.75 7.13 -10.46
C HIS A 22 -3.40 6.57 -9.18
N PRO A 23 -4.75 6.56 -9.08
CA PRO A 23 -5.42 6.28 -7.81
C PRO A 23 -5.04 4.96 -7.13
N HIS A 24 -4.72 3.92 -7.90
CA HIS A 24 -4.34 2.63 -7.33
C HIS A 24 -2.93 2.67 -6.73
N ILE A 25 -1.94 3.28 -7.40
CA ILE A 25 -0.58 3.44 -6.83
C ILE A 25 -0.64 4.19 -5.50
N LEU A 26 -1.44 5.26 -5.40
CA LEU A 26 -1.59 6.00 -4.15
C LEU A 26 -2.18 5.15 -3.03
N ARG A 27 -3.19 4.31 -3.34
CA ARG A 27 -3.72 3.34 -2.37
C ARG A 27 -2.69 2.30 -1.98
N HIS A 28 -1.92 1.79 -2.94
CA HIS A 28 -0.86 0.82 -2.66
C HIS A 28 0.18 1.40 -1.69
N GLN A 29 0.63 2.62 -1.97
CA GLN A 29 1.58 3.34 -1.12
C GLN A 29 1.01 3.56 0.29
N PHE A 30 -0.24 4.03 0.39
CA PHE A 30 -0.92 4.24 1.67
C PHE A 30 -0.96 2.98 2.54
N CYS A 31 -1.38 1.84 1.98
CA CYS A 31 -1.42 0.58 2.74
C CYS A 31 -0.02 0.08 3.11
N HIS A 32 0.94 0.18 2.19
CA HIS A 32 2.32 -0.24 2.42
C HIS A 32 2.97 0.58 3.54
N ASP A 33 2.81 1.90 3.53
CA ASP A 33 3.45 2.80 4.51
C ASP A 33 2.91 2.56 5.91
N LEU A 34 1.60 2.38 6.07
CA LEU A 34 1.02 2.07 7.37
C LEU A 34 1.56 0.74 7.93
N LEU A 35 1.65 -0.30 7.09
CA LEU A 35 2.22 -1.58 7.52
C LEU A 35 3.71 -1.46 7.86
N THR A 36 4.46 -0.67 7.09
CA THR A 36 5.88 -0.42 7.34
C THR A 36 6.10 0.34 8.66
N LEU A 37 5.18 1.23 9.02
CA LEU A 37 5.16 1.94 10.29
C LEU A 37 4.75 1.05 11.48
N GLY A 38 4.37 -0.21 11.23
CA GLY A 38 4.01 -1.18 12.26
C GLY A 38 2.53 -1.19 12.63
N GLU A 39 1.67 -0.55 11.85
CA GLU A 39 0.23 -0.58 12.08
C GLU A 39 -0.35 -1.98 11.83
N SER A 40 -1.43 -2.30 12.56
CA SER A 40 -2.08 -3.61 12.42
C SER A 40 -2.76 -3.76 11.05
N ILE A 41 -2.70 -4.96 10.46
CA ILE A 41 -3.36 -5.24 9.17
C ILE A 41 -4.88 -4.97 9.21
N SER A 42 -5.51 -5.18 10.36
CA SER A 42 -6.92 -4.84 10.63
C SER A 42 -7.17 -3.35 10.50
N THR A 43 -6.33 -2.52 11.14
CA THR A 43 -6.42 -1.05 11.06
C THR A 43 -6.22 -0.57 9.63
N VAL A 44 -5.23 -1.10 8.93
CA VAL A 44 -4.96 -0.74 7.53
C VAL A 44 -6.13 -1.11 6.61
N ALA A 45 -6.77 -2.27 6.83
CA ALA A 45 -7.93 -2.69 6.05
C ALA A 45 -9.16 -1.81 6.27
N GLU A 46 -9.41 -1.42 7.53
CA GLU A 46 -10.49 -0.49 7.88
C GLU A 46 -10.28 0.88 7.23
N LEU A 47 -9.07 1.43 7.34
CA LEU A 47 -8.72 2.72 6.73
C LEU A 47 -8.77 2.69 5.19
N ALA A 48 -8.40 1.55 4.58
CA ALA A 48 -8.50 1.36 3.14
C ALA A 48 -9.93 1.07 2.65
N GLY A 49 -10.86 0.81 3.57
CA GLY A 49 -12.25 0.44 3.26
C GLY A 49 -12.38 -0.94 2.61
N HIS A 50 -11.50 -1.88 2.95
CA HIS A 50 -11.55 -3.25 2.42
C HIS A 50 -12.54 -4.10 3.20
N SER A 51 -13.53 -4.65 2.50
CA SER A 51 -14.50 -5.59 3.07
C SER A 51 -13.93 -6.98 3.36
N ASP A 52 -12.79 -7.31 2.74
CA ASP A 52 -12.06 -8.56 2.93
C ASP A 52 -10.61 -8.28 3.32
N ILE A 53 -10.21 -8.77 4.48
CA ILE A 53 -8.85 -8.64 5.04
C ILE A 53 -7.77 -9.21 4.11
N ASN A 54 -8.11 -10.22 3.30
CA ASN A 54 -7.19 -10.79 2.31
C ASN A 54 -6.76 -9.76 1.25
N THR A 55 -7.60 -8.76 0.98
CA THR A 55 -7.26 -7.66 0.07
C THR A 55 -6.11 -6.83 0.62
N THR A 56 -6.01 -6.70 1.96
CA THR A 56 -4.91 -6.00 2.64
C THR A 56 -3.71 -6.91 2.87
N TYR A 57 -3.92 -8.22 3.06
CA TYR A 57 -2.84 -9.20 3.26
C TYR A 57 -1.79 -9.19 2.14
N ARG A 58 -2.17 -8.84 0.90
CA ARG A 58 -1.21 -8.70 -0.19
C ARG A 58 -0.07 -7.71 0.07
N TYR A 59 -0.26 -6.75 0.99
CA TYR A 59 0.74 -5.75 1.35
C TYR A 59 1.69 -6.20 2.46
N THR A 60 1.41 -7.31 3.15
CA THR A 60 2.27 -7.87 4.20
C THR A 60 3.20 -8.97 3.67
N LEU A 61 3.18 -9.22 2.36
CA LEU A 61 3.99 -10.27 1.74
C LEU A 61 5.46 -9.87 1.77
N ALA A 62 6.20 -10.45 2.70
CA ALA A 62 7.65 -10.33 2.75
C ALA A 62 8.27 -10.80 1.43
N THR A 63 9.21 -10.02 0.93
CA THR A 63 10.09 -10.38 -0.16
C THR A 63 10.95 -11.58 0.23
N GLU A 64 11.43 -12.34 -0.76
CA GLU A 64 12.36 -13.45 -0.50
C GLU A 64 13.63 -13.00 0.23
N LYS A 65 14.03 -11.75 0.05
CA LYS A 65 15.15 -11.13 0.77
C LYS A 65 14.83 -11.00 2.27
N GLU A 66 13.70 -10.41 2.62
CA GLU A 66 13.28 -10.22 4.02
C GLU A 66 13.10 -11.56 4.75
N LYS A 67 12.58 -12.57 4.05
CA LYS A 67 12.47 -13.94 4.60
C LYS A 67 13.84 -14.53 4.91
N ARG A 68 14.83 -14.36 4.02
CA ARG A 68 16.22 -14.83 4.26
C ARG A 68 16.85 -14.11 5.44
N GLU A 69 16.74 -12.78 5.50
CA GLU A 69 17.24 -11.98 6.62
C GLU A 69 16.61 -12.38 7.95
N ALA A 70 15.31 -12.74 7.95
CA ALA A 70 14.63 -13.23 9.15
C ALA A 70 15.21 -14.56 9.65
N VAL A 71 15.55 -15.48 8.75
CA VAL A 71 16.21 -16.76 9.10
C VAL A 71 17.62 -16.53 9.63
N GLU A 72 18.39 -15.62 9.03
CA GLU A 72 19.75 -15.28 9.48
C GLU A 72 19.80 -14.68 10.89
N LYS A 73 18.72 -14.05 11.36
CA LYS A 73 18.62 -13.56 12.74
C LYS A 73 18.57 -14.67 13.79
N LEU A 74 18.16 -15.89 13.42
CA LEU A 74 18.10 -17.04 14.35
C LEU A 74 19.46 -17.67 14.59
N THR A 75 20.41 -17.45 13.69
CA THR A 75 21.76 -18.03 13.75
C THR A 75 22.81 -17.10 14.35
N LYS A 76 22.42 -15.91 14.79
CA LYS A 76 23.22 -15.00 15.62
C LYS A 76 22.81 -15.12 17.09
#